data_AF-A0AAD6QYS1-F1
#
_entry.id   AF-A0AAD6QYS1-F1
#
_cell.length_a   1.000
_cell.length_b   1.000
_cell.length_c   1.000
_cell.angle_alpha   90.00
_cell.angle_beta   90.00
_cell.angle_gamma   90.00
#
_symmetry.space_group_name_H-M   'P 1'
#
loop_
_entity.id
_entity.type
_entity.pdbx_description
1 polymer ?
#
loop_
_entity_poly.entity_id
_entity_poly.type
_entity_poly.pdbx_seq_one_letter_code
_entity_poly.pdbx_strand_id
1 'polypeptide(L)' 'MWYLGTLVMLFIHGQRVIIQEKNENQVVENVVTIQGLTPSGYLLAIGEDNQMCELHPDGNSFDFFKGLVRRKIE' A
#
# COMPACT_ATOMS: atom_id res chain seq x y z
N MET A 1 -2.00 16.75 -19.35
CA MET A 1 -2.22 15.37 -18.85
C MET A 1 -1.75 15.22 -17.39
N TRP A 2 -2.15 16.13 -16.48
CA TRP A 2 -1.75 16.09 -15.05
C TRP A 2 -2.91 15.76 -14.09
N TYR A 3 -4.16 15.83 -14.55
CA TYR A 3 -5.35 15.66 -13.71
C TYR A 3 -5.66 14.22 -13.32
N LEU A 4 -5.18 13.22 -14.09
CA LEU A 4 -5.51 11.82 -13.85
C LEU A 4 -4.85 11.27 -12.56
N GLY A 5 -3.64 11.73 -12.25
CA GLY A 5 -2.92 11.31 -11.04
C GLY A 5 -3.56 11.84 -9.75
N THR A 6 -3.99 13.09 -9.74
CA THR A 6 -4.64 13.72 -8.58
C THR A 6 -6.04 13.15 -8.33
N LEU A 7 -6.79 12.83 -9.38
CA LEU A 7 -8.15 12.31 -9.25
C LEU A 7 -8.16 10.92 -8.63
N VAL A 8 -7.28 10.02 -9.09
CA VAL A 8 -7.15 8.65 -8.53
C VAL A 8 -6.78 8.71 -7.04
N MET A 9 -5.94 9.66 -6.65
CA MET A 9 -5.54 9.83 -5.25
C MET A 9 -6.71 10.23 -4.33
N LEU A 10 -7.64 11.07 -4.83
CA LEU A 10 -8.86 11.41 -4.11
C LEU A 10 -9.80 10.20 -3.94
N PHE A 11 -9.81 9.26 -4.89
CA PHE A 11 -10.64 8.06 -4.81
C PHE A 11 -10.08 7.00 -3.85
N ILE A 12 -8.76 6.93 -3.69
CA ILE A 12 -8.11 5.91 -2.85
C ILE A 12 -7.80 6.38 -1.42
N HIS A 13 -7.82 7.69 -1.16
CA HIS A 13 -7.58 8.24 0.17
C HIS A 13 -8.69 7.81 1.16
N GLY A 14 -8.29 7.18 2.27
CA GLY A 14 -9.19 6.63 3.28
C GLY A 14 -9.72 5.23 2.97
N GLN A 15 -9.29 4.59 1.88
CA GLN A 15 -9.71 3.23 1.57
C GLN A 15 -8.97 2.21 2.44
N ARG A 16 -9.73 1.33 3.10
CA ARG A 16 -9.19 0.15 3.79
C ARG A 16 -8.95 -0.94 2.76
N VAL A 17 -7.71 -1.38 2.65
CA VAL A 17 -7.27 -2.44 1.75
C VAL A 17 -6.62 -3.56 2.55
N ILE A 18 -6.78 -4.79 2.08
CA ILE A 18 -6.12 -5.96 2.63
C ILE A 18 -4.90 -6.22 1.76
N ILE A 19 -3.72 -6.16 2.36
CA ILE A 19 -2.47 -6.50 1.70
C ILE A 19 -2.07 -7.91 2.09
N GLN A 20 -1.60 -8.69 1.12
CA GLN A 20 -1.07 -10.03 1.39
C GLN A 20 0.45 -9.97 1.33
N GLU A 21 1.09 -10.15 2.48
CA GLU A 21 2.54 -10.19 2.60
C GLU A 21 2.99 -11.66 2.58
N LYS A 22 3.89 -12.02 1.67
CA LYS A 22 4.53 -13.34 1.66
C LYS A 22 5.73 -13.32 2.60
N ASN A 23 5.63 -14.04 3.72
CA ASN A 23 6.75 -14.30 4.61
C ASN A 23 7.15 -15.77 4.51
N GLU A 24 8.28 -16.05 3.84
CA GLU A 24 8.97 -17.35 3.62
C GLU A 24 8.11 -18.57 3.22
N ASN A 25 7.07 -18.93 3.97
CA ASN A 25 6.10 -20.00 3.68
C ASN A 25 4.64 -19.68 4.05
N GLN A 26 4.34 -18.46 4.51
CA GLN A 26 3.02 -18.03 4.95
C GLN A 26 2.60 -16.74 4.26
N VAL A 27 1.33 -16.65 3.89
CA VAL A 27 0.71 -15.42 3.40
C VAL A 27 0.02 -14.77 4.59
N VAL A 28 0.54 -13.64 5.05
CA VAL A 28 -0.04 -12.86 6.14
C VAL A 28 -0.88 -11.75 5.54
N GLU A 29 -2.18 -11.76 5.84
CA GLU A 29 -3.08 -10.70 5.43
C GLU A 29 -3.04 -9.56 6.46
N ASN A 30 -2.67 -8.36 6.02
CA ASN A 30 -2.65 -7.18 6.85
C ASN A 30 -3.68 -6.16 6.34
N VAL A 31 -4.46 -5.59 7.24
CA VAL A 31 -5.40 -4.53 6.91
C VAL A 31 -4.72 -3.19 7.08
N VAL A 32 -4.69 -2.40 6.02
CA VAL A 32 -4.11 -1.05 6.03
C VAL A 32 -5.07 -0.05 5.38
N THR A 33 -5.01 1.20 5.81
CA THR A 33 -5.79 2.30 5.23
C THR A 33 -4.89 3.14 4.35
N ILE A 34 -5.21 3.26 3.07
CA ILE A 34 -4.46 4.09 2.14
C ILE A 34 -4.65 5.56 2.50
N GLN A 35 -3.56 6.26 2.78
CA GLN A 35 -3.54 7.70 3.03
C GLN A 35 -3.12 8.49 1.80
N GLY A 36 -2.53 7.86 0.80
CA GLY A 36 -2.14 8.54 -0.42
C GLY A 36 -0.90 7.95 -1.06
N LEU A 37 -0.06 8.83 -1.61
CA LEU A 37 1.21 8.51 -2.22
C LEU A 37 2.36 9.21 -1.49
N THR A 38 3.51 8.55 -1.40
CA THR A 38 4.76 9.17 -0.96
C THR A 38 5.36 10.01 -2.09
N PRO A 39 6.31 10.93 -1.81
CA PRO A 39 6.97 11.73 -2.83
C PRO A 39 7.66 10.91 -3.93
N SER A 40 8.04 9.68 -3.61
CA SER A 40 8.64 8.70 -4.51
C SER A 40 7.61 8.00 -5.43
N GLY A 41 6.32 8.17 -5.18
CA GLY A 41 5.22 7.59 -5.96
C GLY A 41 4.72 6.23 -5.46
N TYR A 42 5.07 5.80 -4.24
CA TYR A 42 4.54 4.58 -3.63
C TYR A 42 3.30 4.87 -2.80
N LEU A 43 2.46 3.86 -2.51
CA LEU A 43 1.29 4.07 -1.65
C LEU A 43 1.73 4.22 -0.19
N LEU A 44 1.26 5.30 0.43
CA LEU A 44 1.35 5.50 1.88
C LEU A 44 0.11 4.91 2.53
N ALA A 45 0.31 4.05 3.52
CA ALA A 45 -0.79 3.43 4.26
C ALA A 45 -0.56 3.47 5.77
N ILE A 46 -1.64 3.39 6.53
CA ILE A 46 -1.64 3.29 7.99
C ILE A 46 -2.22 1.93 8.39
N GLY A 47 -1.46 1.13 9.14
CA GLY A 47 -1.93 -0.14 9.70
C GLY A 47 -2.89 0.06 10.88
N GLU A 48 -3.52 -1.02 11.35
CA GLU A 48 -4.39 -0.99 12.55
C GLU A 48 -3.63 -0.62 13.83
N ASP A 49 -2.31 -0.81 13.84
CA ASP A 49 -1.38 -0.35 14.87
C ASP A 49 -1.10 1.17 14.80
N ASN A 50 -1.79 1.89 13.93
CA ASN A 50 -1.61 3.30 13.63
C ASN A 50 -0.20 3.66 13.12
N GLN A 51 0.58 2.66 12.68
CA GLN A 51 1.91 2.87 12.12
C GLN A 51 1.82 3.12 10.62
N MET A 52 2.50 4.19 10.17
CA MET A 52 2.64 4.53 8.77
C MET A 52 3.64 3.61 8.08
N CYS A 53 3.27 3.12 6.90
CA CYS A 53 4.10 2.26 6.09
C CYS A 53 3.98 2.58 4.61
N GLU A 54 5.09 2.39 3.92
CA GLU A 54 5.16 2.46 2.47
C GLU A 54 4.90 1.06 1.91
N LEU A 55 3.99 0.99 0.93
CA LEU A 55 3.64 -0.25 0.26
C LEU A 55 4.44 -0.35 -1.03
N HIS A 56 5.34 -1.33 -1.10
CA HIS A 56 6.15 -1.60 -2.29
C HIS A 56 5.65 -2.84 -3.03
N PRO A 57 5.52 -2.80 -4.37
CA PRO A 57 5.27 -4.00 -5.14
C PRO A 57 6.47 -4.94 -5.05
N ASP A 58 6.23 -6.23 -4.80
CA ASP A 58 7.26 -7.28 -4.75
C ASP A 58 7.86 -7.57 -6.14
N GLY A 59 7.24 -7.03 -7.20
CA GLY A 59 7.71 -7.16 -8.58
C GLY A 59 7.38 -8.50 -9.24
N ASN A 60 6.77 -9.43 -8.50
CA ASN A 60 6.46 -10.79 -8.95
C ASN A 60 4.95 -11.00 -9.14
N SER A 61 4.13 -10.24 -8.41
CA SER A 61 2.68 -10.30 -8.47
C SER A 61 2.10 -9.21 -9.38
N PHE A 62 1.23 -9.59 -10.33
CA PHE A 62 0.46 -8.65 -11.18
C PHE A 62 -0.61 -7.89 -10.36
N ASP A 63 -1.09 -8.51 -9.28
CA ASP A 63 -2.08 -7.94 -8.39
C ASP A 63 -1.38 -7.08 -7.33
N PHE A 64 -1.54 -5.76 -7.46
CA PHE A 64 -0.82 -4.77 -6.65
C PHE A 64 -1.05 -4.97 -5.16
N PHE A 65 -2.17 -5.57 -4.71
CA PHE A 65 -2.45 -5.79 -3.28
C PHE A 65 -1.98 -7.16 -2.75
N LYS A 66 -1.65 -8.10 -3.63
CA LYS A 66 -1.24 -9.46 -3.25
C LYS A 66 0.27 -9.66 -3.15
N GLY A 67 1.04 -8.65 -3.54
CA GLY A 67 2.49 -8.66 -3.49
C GLY A 67 3.01 -7.34 -2.93
N LEU A 68 2.45 -6.87 -1.81
CA LEU A 68 3.00 -5.69 -1.13
C LEU A 68 3.84 -6.13 0.04
N VAL A 69 5.04 -5.54 0.11
CA VAL A 69 5.88 -5.64 1.29
C VAL A 69 5.68 -4.35 2.08
N ARG A 70 5.30 -4.48 3.36
CA ARG A 70 5.17 -3.36 4.28
C ARG A 70 6.55 -2.89 4.68
N ARG A 71 6.96 -1.70 4.25
CA ARG A 71 8.18 -1.07 4.76
C ARG A 71 7.80 -0.01 5.78
N LYS A 72 8.27 -0.21 7.02
CA LYS A 72 8.09 0.80 8.06
C LYS A 72 8.88 2.05 7.68
N ILE A 73 8.22 3.20 7.71
CA ILE A 73 8.88 4.49 7.59
C ILE A 73 9.34 4.85 9.02
N GLU A 74 10.66 4.96 9.20
CA GLU A 74 11.26 5.47 10.45
C GLU A 74 11.29 7.00 10.46
#